data_AF-A0A954RE61-F1
#
_entry.id   AF-A0A954RE61-F1
#
_cell.length_a   1.000
_cell.length_b   1.000
_cell.length_c   1.000
_cell.angle_alpha   90.00
_cell.angle_beta   90.00
_cell.angle_gamma   90.00
#
_symmetry.space_group_name_H-M   'P 1'
#
loop_
_entity.id
_entity.type
_entity.pdbx_description
1 polymer ?
#
loop_
_entity_poly.entity_id
_entity_poly.type
_entity_poly.pdbx_seq_one_letter_code
_entity_poly.pdbx_strand_id
1 'polypeptide(L)' 'MQYRNLGRTGVKVSPLCLGTMMFGGPTDETESTRIIHKAIDHGINFIDTAD' A
#
# COMPACT_ATOMS: atom_id res chain seq x y z
N MET A 1 -13.33 1.95 3.88
CA MET A 1 -12.89 1.77 2.47
C MET A 1 -13.89 0.88 1.73
N GLN A 2 -14.14 1.10 0.43
CA GLN A 2 -14.88 0.15 -0.43
C GLN A 2 -13.90 -0.69 -1.27
N TYR A 3 -13.85 -2.01 -1.07
CA TYR A 3 -12.88 -2.89 -1.74
C TYR A 3 -13.39 -3.43 -3.08
N ARG A 4 -12.48 -3.64 -4.04
CA ARG A 4 -12.74 -4.15 -5.41
C ARG A 4 -12.07 -5.50 -5.62
N ASN A 5 -12.60 -6.32 -6.52
CA ASN A 5 -11.93 -7.58 -6.91
C ASN A 5 -10.69 -7.27 -7.75
N LEU A 6 -9.55 -7.87 -7.41
CA LEU A 6 -8.36 -7.84 -8.25
C LEU A 6 -8.51 -8.82 -9.41
N GLY A 7 -9.02 -8.33 -10.54
CA GLY A 7 -9.30 -9.16 -11.70
C GLY A 7 -10.20 -10.35 -11.35
N ARG A 8 -9.75 -11.56 -11.67
CA ARG A 8 -10.48 -12.83 -11.48
C ARG A 8 -9.97 -13.66 -10.29
N THR A 9 -9.09 -13.10 -9.44
CA THR A 9 -8.38 -13.86 -8.39
C THR A 9 -9.23 -14.12 -7.14
N GLY A 10 -10.34 -13.40 -6.97
CA GLY A 10 -11.14 -13.41 -5.74
C GLY A 10 -10.58 -12.55 -4.61
N VAL A 11 -9.39 -11.95 -4.78
CA VAL A 11 -8.79 -11.05 -3.80
C VAL A 11 -9.49 -9.69 -3.81
N LYS A 12 -9.82 -9.16 -2.64
CA LYS A 12 -10.43 -7.84 -2.44
C LYS A 12 -9.36 -6.81 -2.08
N VAL A 13 -9.13 -5.83 -2.96
CA VAL A 13 -8.13 -4.75 -2.78
C VAL A 13 -8.78 -3.38 -2.67
N SER A 14 -8.12 -2.44 -1.99
CA SER A 14 -8.51 -1.04 -1.98
C SER A 14 -8.43 -0.46 -3.40
N PRO A 15 -9.28 0.52 -3.76
CA PRO A 15 -9.26 1.16 -5.08
C PRO A 15 -8.02 2.03 -5.29
N LEU A 16 -7.31 2.36 -4.20
CA LEU A 16 -6.00 3.01 -4.21
C LEU A 16 -4.94 2.00 -3.74
N CYS A 17 -3.76 2.06 -4.35
CA CYS A 17 -2.59 1.28 -3.99
C CYS A 17 -1.49 2.20 -3.45
N LEU A 18 -0.76 1.77 -2.43
CA LEU A 18 0.43 2.46 -1.92
C LEU A 18 1.68 1.94 -2.66
N GLY A 19 2.24 2.77 -3.53
CA GLY A 19 3.55 2.49 -4.15
C GLY A 19 4.71 2.84 -3.21
N THR A 20 5.76 2.01 -3.20
CA THR A 20 6.86 2.12 -2.23
C THR A 20 8.22 2.44 -2.85
N MET A 21 8.28 2.94 -4.10
CA MET A 21 9.56 3.14 -4.83
C MET A 21 10.58 4.06 -4.13
N MET A 22 10.13 4.93 -3.21
CA MET A 22 11.00 5.85 -2.47
C MET A 22 11.46 5.30 -1.11
N PHE A 23 10.90 4.18 -0.66
CA PHE A 23 11.11 3.66 0.68
C PHE A 23 12.45 2.96 0.82
N GLY A 24 13.16 3.21 1.92
CA GLY A 24 14.53 2.75 2.13
C GLY A 24 15.59 3.56 1.38
N GLY A 25 15.20 4.61 0.65
CA GLY A 25 16.08 5.52 -0.06
C GLY A 25 15.80 6.98 0.35
N PRO A 26 15.21 7.81 -0.53
CA PRO A 26 14.84 9.19 -0.17
C PRO A 26 13.87 9.29 1.01
N THR A 27 13.05 8.26 1.23
CA THR A 27 12.23 8.11 2.43
C THR A 27 12.89 7.06 3.33
N ASP A 28 13.35 7.47 4.50
CA ASP A 28 13.97 6.57 5.46
C ASP A 28 12.97 5.56 6.05
N GLU A 29 13.50 4.54 6.74
CA GLU A 29 12.69 3.45 7.31
C GLU A 29 11.61 3.94 8.29
N THR A 30 11.92 4.95 9.11
CA THR A 30 10.97 5.47 10.11
C THR A 30 9.80 6.14 9.42
N GLU A 31 10.08 7.00 8.43
CA GLU A 31 9.05 7.69 7.67
C GLU A 31 8.27 6.73 6.76
N SER A 32 8.94 5.79 6.10
CA SER A 32 8.29 4.74 5.30
C SER A 32 7.32 3.93 6.15
N THR A 33 7.74 3.51 7.34
CA THR A 33 6.90 2.77 8.29
C THR A 33 5.69 3.59 8.73
N ARG A 34 5.90 4.88 9.03
CA ARG A 34 4.82 5.81 9.39
C ARG A 34 3.81 5.97 8.25
N ILE A 35 4.25 6.05 7.01
CA ILE A 35 3.39 6.15 5.82
C ILE A 35 2.58 4.86 5.64
N ILE A 36 3.21 3.68 5.77
CA ILE A 36 2.53 2.38 5.66
C ILE A 36 1.41 2.28 6.71
N HIS A 37 1.70 2.59 7.97
CA HIS A 37 0.67 2.56 9.02
C HIS A 37 -0.47 3.53 8.73
N LYS A 38 -0.16 4.76 8.29
CA LYS A 38 -1.20 5.74 7.94
C LYS A 38 -2.10 5.25 6.81
N ALA A 39 -1.54 4.58 5.80
CA ALA A 39 -2.29 3.99 4.70
C ALA A 39 -3.23 2.86 5.20
N ILE A 40 -2.72 1.98 6.06
CA ILE A 40 -3.50 0.89 6.68
C ILE A 40 -4.65 1.45 7.52
N ASP A 41 -4.40 2.49 8.33
CA ASP A 41 -5.43 3.15 9.15
C ASP A 41 -6.58 3.71 8.30
N HIS A 42 -6.31 4.06 7.04
CA HIS A 42 -7.32 4.55 6.08
C HIS A 42 -7.96 3.42 5.26
N GLY A 43 -7.59 2.16 5.52
CA GLY A 43 -8.13 0.97 4.90
C GLY A 43 -7.48 0.59 3.58
N ILE A 44 -6.30 1.12 3.26
CA ILE A 44 -5.48 0.58 2.14
C ILE A 44 -4.97 -0.80 2.54
N ASN A 45 -5.16 -1.78 1.66
CA ASN A 45 -4.65 -3.13 1.80
C ASN A 45 -3.88 -3.62 0.56
N PHE A 46 -3.56 -2.69 -0.35
CA PHE A 46 -2.83 -2.96 -1.59
C PHE A 46 -1.55 -2.13 -1.58
N ILE A 47 -0.41 -2.81 -1.52
CA ILE A 47 0.94 -2.22 -1.47
C ILE A 47 1.71 -2.76 -2.68
N ASP A 48 2.39 -1.87 -3.40
CA ASP A 48 3.16 -2.16 -4.61
C ASP A 48 4.65 -1.87 -4.37
N THR A 49 5.49 -2.87 -4.63
CA THR A 49 6.96 -2.86 -4.43
C THR A 49 7.66 -3.65 -5.55
N ALA A 50 8.97 -3.52 -5.67
CA ALA A 50 9.81 -4.26 -6.62
C ALA A 50 11.14 -4.70 -5.98
N ASP A 51 11.83 -5.67 -6.59
CA ASP A 51 13.19 -6.13 -6.27
C ASP A 51 14.29 -5.40 -7.05
#